data_AF-A0A2V5XQ63-F1
#
_entry.id   AF-A0A2V5XQ63-F1
#
_cell.length_a   1.000
_cell.length_b   1.000
_cell.length_c   1.000
_cell.angle_alpha   90.00
_cell.angle_beta   90.00
_cell.angle_gamma   90.00
#
_symmetry.space_group_name_H-M   'P 1'
#
loop_
_entity.id
_entity.type
_entity.pdbx_description
1 polymer ?
#
loop_
_entity_poly.entity_id
_entity_poly.type
_entity_poly.pdbx_seq_one_letter_code
_entity_poly.pdbx_strand_id
1 'polypeptide(L)' 'GPTDPAKAPPGSIRREFGQTIMVNAAHASDSLENAKREMAIIQIDENNFKPLIENFYRRQ' A
#
# COMPACT_ATOMS: atom_id res chain seq x y z
N GLY A 1 7.48 -6.08 -3.08
CA GLY A 1 8.54 -6.46 -4.04
C GLY A 1 9.35 -5.24 -4.43
N PRO A 2 10.52 -5.41 -5.07
CA PRO A 2 11.35 -4.33 -5.64
C PRO A 2 10.56 -3.29 -6.44
N THR A 3 11.05 -2.05 -6.48
CA THR A 3 10.39 -0.91 -7.17
C THR A 3 10.18 -1.15 -8.66
N ASP A 4 11.12 -1.83 -9.30
CA ASP A 4 11.03 -2.26 -10.69
C ASP A 4 10.25 -3.59 -10.80
N PRO A 5 9.06 -3.59 -11.45
CA PRO A 5 8.26 -4.80 -11.69
C PRO A 5 9.05 -5.96 -12.33
N ALA A 6 9.99 -5.66 -13.25
CA ALA A 6 10.76 -6.68 -13.96
C ALA A 6 11.66 -7.50 -13.02
N LYS A 7 12.07 -6.89 -11.90
CA LYS A 7 12.92 -7.50 -10.86
C LYS A 7 12.10 -8.06 -9.69
N ALA A 8 10.78 -7.89 -9.70
CA ALA A 8 9.93 -8.33 -8.61
C ALA A 8 9.67 -9.84 -8.67
N PRO A 9 9.67 -10.54 -7.52
CA PRO A 9 9.42 -11.98 -7.50
C PRO A 9 7.96 -12.30 -7.89
N PRO A 10 7.70 -13.47 -8.49
CA PRO A 10 6.35 -13.98 -8.77
C PRO A 10 5.45 -13.93 -7.52
N GLY A 11 4.17 -13.64 -7.73
CA GLY A 11 3.18 -13.50 -6.66
C GLY A 11 3.25 -12.18 -5.88
N SER A 12 4.24 -11.32 -6.14
CA SER A 12 4.25 -9.97 -5.55
C SER A 12 3.39 -9.01 -6.38
N ILE A 13 2.72 -8.07 -5.69
CA ILE A 13 1.83 -7.07 -6.32
C ILE A 13 2.49 -6.39 -7.54
N ARG A 14 3.76 -5.98 -7.40
CA ARG A 14 4.47 -5.27 -8.47
C ARG A 14 4.79 -6.18 -9.65
N ARG A 15 5.00 -7.49 -9.44
CA ARG A 15 5.24 -8.44 -10.53
C ARG A 15 3.97 -8.73 -11.31
N GLU A 16 2.85 -8.87 -10.61
CA GLU A 16 1.57 -9.27 -11.21
C GLU A 16 0.84 -8.08 -11.86
N PHE A 17 1.00 -6.87 -11.32
CA PHE A 17 0.20 -5.70 -11.71
C PHE A 17 1.01 -4.47 -12.15
N GLY A 18 2.32 -4.46 -11.96
CA GLY A 18 3.19 -3.36 -12.38
C GLY A 18 3.54 -3.44 -13.87
N GLN A 19 3.55 -2.30 -14.55
CA GLN A 19 3.86 -2.22 -15.98
C GLN A 19 5.30 -1.76 -16.24
N THR A 20 5.72 -0.71 -15.54
CA THR A 20 7.06 -0.11 -15.66
C THR A 20 7.54 0.37 -14.30
N ILE A 21 8.80 0.81 -14.19
CA ILE A 21 9.30 1.39 -12.94
C ILE A 21 8.51 2.64 -12.50
N MET A 22 7.98 3.40 -13.46
CA MET A 22 7.15 4.60 -13.23
C MET A 22 5.69 4.25 -12.90
N VAL A 23 5.22 3.09 -13.37
CA VAL A 23 3.85 2.60 -13.15
C VAL A 23 3.93 1.21 -12.55
N ASN A 24 4.33 1.15 -11.28
CA ASN A 24 4.69 -0.10 -10.59
C ASN A 24 3.59 -0.63 -9.65
N ALA A 25 2.32 -0.24 -9.89
CA ALA A 25 1.10 -0.65 -9.18
C ALA A 25 0.94 -0.19 -7.72
N ALA A 26 2.00 -0.16 -6.91
CA ALA A 26 1.87 0.15 -5.49
C ALA A 26 3.07 0.92 -4.93
N HIS A 27 2.74 1.88 -4.05
CA HIS A 27 3.68 2.60 -3.19
C HIS A 27 3.62 2.05 -1.76
N ALA A 28 4.74 2.10 -1.06
CA ALA A 28 4.84 1.83 0.37
C ALA A 28 6.00 2.67 0.93
N SER A 29 5.81 3.20 2.14
CA SER A 29 6.87 3.93 2.84
C SER A 29 8.05 3.01 3.14
N ASP A 30 9.26 3.54 3.01
CA ASP A 30 10.52 2.81 3.19
C ASP A 30 11.05 2.81 4.63
N SER A 31 10.46 3.64 5.51
CA SER A 31 10.80 3.74 6.92
C SER A 31 9.59 4.12 7.77
N LEU A 32 9.68 3.87 9.08
CA LEU A 32 8.63 4.27 10.04
C LEU A 32 8.44 5.78 10.10
N GLU A 33 9.52 6.55 9.95
CA GLU A 33 9.46 8.01 9.91
C GLU A 33 8.69 8.50 8.67
N ASN A 34 9.04 7.97 7.49
CA ASN A 34 8.33 8.31 6.25
C ASN A 34 6.87 7.84 6.29
N ALA A 35 6.58 6.69 6.88
CA ALA A 35 5.20 6.24 7.08
C ALA A 35 4.39 7.26 7.88
N LYS A 36 4.89 7.71 9.04
CA LYS A 36 4.20 8.73 9.87
C LYS A 36 3.97 10.03 9.09
N ARG A 37 4.99 10.50 8.37
CA ARG A 37 4.91 11.72 7.55
C ARG A 37 3.89 11.57 6.41
N GLU A 38 3.95 10.47 5.66
CA GLU A 38 3.06 10.21 4.52
C GLU A 38 1.61 10.02 4.96
N MET A 39 1.38 9.30 6.07
CA MET A 39 0.05 9.12 6.66
C MET A 39 -0.59 10.46 7.05
N ALA A 40 0.20 11.39 7.60
CA ALA A 40 -0.27 12.75 7.92
C ALA A 40 -0.60 13.58 6.67
N ILE A 41 0.12 13.37 5.56
CA ILE A 41 -0.15 14.05 4.28
C ILE A 41 -1.46 13.56 3.65
N ILE A 42 -1.69 12.24 3.64
CA ILE A 42 -2.87 11.64 3.00
C ILE A 42 -4.10 11.56 3.92
N GLN A 43 -3.95 11.94 5.20
CA GLN A 43 -5.02 11.99 6.19
C GLN A 43 -5.82 10.68 6.31
N ILE A 44 -5.10 9.55 6.44
CA ILE A 44 -5.71 8.22 6.51
C ILE A 44 -6.74 8.12 7.65
N ASP A 45 -6.52 8.80 8.77
CA ASP A 45 -7.43 8.76 9.91
C ASP A 45 -8.78 9.47 9.66
N GLU A 46 -8.89 10.26 8.59
CA GLU A 46 -10.13 10.97 8.23
C GLU A 46 -11.08 10.12 7.36
N ASN A 47 -10.66 8.92 6.94
CA ASN A 47 -11.52 8.05 6.13
C ASN A 47 -12.37 7.09 6.98
N ASN A 48 -13.48 6.62 6.38
CA ASN A 48 -14.39 5.68 7.02
C ASN A 48 -13.99 4.20 6.84
N PHE A 49 -12.82 3.92 6.27
CA PHE A 49 -12.44 2.56 5.92
C PHE A 49 -12.11 1.71 7.16
N LYS A 50 -11.37 2.28 8.11
CA LYS A 50 -11.06 1.60 9.37
C LYS A 50 -12.32 1.16 10.13
N PRO A 51 -13.30 2.03 10.44
CA PRO A 51 -14.51 1.59 11.12
C PRO A 51 -15.34 0.61 10.27
N LEU A 52 -15.31 0.72 8.93
CA LEU A 52 -15.98 -0.25 8.05
C LEU A 52 -15.39 -1.66 8.18
N ILE A 53 -14.06 -1.77 8.17
CA ILE A 53 -13.34 -3.03 8.33
C ILE A 53 -13.57 -3.63 9.72
N GLU A 54 -13.44 -2.82 10.77
CA GLU A 54 -13.68 -3.27 12.15
C GLU A 54 -15.12 -3.77 12.34
N ASN A 55 -16.11 -3.09 11.76
CA ASN A 55 -17.50 -3.51 11.80
C ASN A 55 -17.76 -4.80 11.01
N PHE A 56 -17.06 -5.03 9.90
CA PHE A 56 -17.20 -6.25 9.11
C PHE A 56 -16.66 -7.47 9.88
N TYR A 57 -15.44 -7.37 10.44
CA TYR A 57 -14.82 -8.50 11.15
C TYR A 57 -15.40 -8.74 12.54
N ARG A 58 -15.96 -7.72 13.21
CA ARG A 58 -16.64 -7.90 14.51
C ARG A 58 -17.95 -8.70 14.38
N ARG A 59 -18.52 -8.83 13.18
CA ARG A 59 -19.75 -9.60 12.93
C ARG A 59 -19.51 -11.06 12.56
N GLN A 60 -18.25 -11.52 12.55
CA GLN A 60 -17.88 -12.92 12.36
C GLN A 60 -17.52 -13.60 13.68
#